data_AF-A0A7S0R869-F1
#
_entry.id   AF-A0A7S0R869-F1
#
_cell.length_a   1.000
_cell.length_b   1.000
_cell.length_c   1.000
_cell.angle_alpha   90.00
_cell.angle_beta   90.00
_cell.angle_gamma   90.00
#
_symmetry.space_group_name_H-M   'P 1'
#
loop_
_entity.id
_entity.type
_entity.pdbx_description
1 polymer ?
#
loop_
_entity_poly.entity_id
_entity_poly.type
_entity_poly.pdbx_seq_one_letter_code
_entity_poly.pdbx_strand_id
1 'polypeptide(L)'
;MSHIYAINGFFMAMREKYTKESASIHYFTVEWCPTKSSWADFRGKILGATDPATAEVGAVRRTVLDKYEELGLTSQPNVGDNGVHASASPFEALAERLNWLGAKLEDDAFGAAMLAAGIPKDTIMAWTKDPQVEFEGEKGSLFDLLEDLNVDDCLAKAQKIAGVTGDIGACANMAFVFIKPHAVTPKVVELVKAKFEEVGFTIAKEGSINGATIEKDMLVDNHYYAIANKASLSKPNELNPPAKALAEFESKWGLTWAQALEDGLV
;
A
#
# COMPACT_ATOMS: atom_id res chain seq x y z
N MET A 1 -7.19 33.37 20.84
CA MET A 1 -7.66 32.69 19.62
C MET A 1 -7.69 31.21 19.95
N SER A 2 -8.80 30.52 19.71
CA SER A 2 -8.82 29.07 19.76
C SER A 2 -8.10 28.54 18.52
N HIS A 3 -7.14 27.62 18.71
CA HIS A 3 -6.47 26.92 17.63
C HIS A 3 -7.21 25.61 17.38
N ILE A 4 -7.50 25.29 16.11
CA ILE A 4 -8.10 24.02 15.69
C ILE A 4 -7.00 23.21 15.02
N TYR A 5 -6.81 21.97 15.47
CA TYR A 5 -5.84 21.02 14.92
C TYR A 5 -6.57 19.86 14.25
N ALA A 6 -5.99 19.32 13.17
CA ALA A 6 -6.54 18.17 12.45
C ALA A 6 -5.65 16.94 12.65
N ILE A 7 -6.24 15.82 13.06
CA ILE A 7 -5.55 14.53 13.15
C ILE A 7 -5.43 13.97 11.73
N ASN A 8 -4.21 13.56 11.33
CA ASN A 8 -3.92 13.06 9.99
C ASN A 8 -4.38 13.99 8.84
N GLY A 9 -4.34 15.32 9.03
CA GLY A 9 -4.79 16.28 8.01
C GLY A 9 -4.11 16.15 6.64
N PHE A 10 -2.91 15.55 6.57
CA PHE A 10 -2.23 15.22 5.32
C PHE A 10 -3.01 14.25 4.43
N PHE A 11 -3.85 13.38 5.02
CA PHE A 11 -4.61 12.38 4.29
C PHE A 11 -5.56 13.02 3.29
N MET A 12 -6.25 14.11 3.67
CA MET A 12 -7.17 14.80 2.77
C MET A 12 -6.46 15.40 1.56
N ALA A 13 -5.29 16.01 1.77
CA ALA A 13 -4.46 16.53 0.69
C ALA A 13 -3.92 15.42 -0.22
N MET A 14 -3.57 14.25 0.36
CA MET A 14 -3.18 13.08 -0.42
C MET A 14 -4.36 12.53 -1.23
N ARG A 15 -5.53 12.36 -0.60
CA ARG A 15 -6.78 11.85 -1.21
C ARG A 15 -7.19 12.70 -2.42
N GLU A 16 -7.13 14.02 -2.29
CA GLU A 16 -7.49 14.95 -3.37
C GLU A 16 -6.69 14.70 -4.66
N LYS A 17 -5.40 14.35 -4.54
CA LYS A 17 -4.54 14.05 -5.70
C LYS A 17 -5.08 12.89 -6.56
N TYR A 18 -5.80 11.96 -5.95
CA TYR A 18 -6.37 10.79 -6.61
C TYR A 18 -7.84 10.98 -7.03
N THR A 19 -8.56 11.91 -6.41
CA THR A 19 -10.03 12.02 -6.53
C THR A 19 -10.49 13.21 -7.37
N LYS A 20 -9.63 14.21 -7.62
CA LYS A 20 -9.96 15.30 -8.54
C LYS A 20 -10.33 14.77 -9.93
N GLU A 21 -11.21 15.48 -10.64
CA GLU A 21 -11.76 15.04 -11.94
C GLU A 21 -10.68 14.74 -13.00
N SER A 22 -9.57 15.50 -12.99
CA SER A 22 -8.45 15.31 -13.91
C SER A 22 -7.46 14.21 -13.49
N ALA A 23 -7.62 13.62 -12.30
CA ALA A 23 -6.76 12.54 -11.84
C ALA A 23 -7.12 11.21 -12.50
N SER A 24 -6.12 10.38 -12.65
CA SER A 24 -6.28 8.96 -12.94
C SER A 24 -5.07 8.21 -12.40
N ILE A 25 -5.19 6.89 -12.29
CA ILE A 25 -4.04 6.00 -12.22
C ILE A 25 -3.97 5.15 -13.48
N HIS A 26 -2.77 4.70 -13.83
CA HIS A 26 -2.56 3.63 -14.81
C HIS A 26 -1.98 2.43 -14.09
N TYR A 27 -2.67 1.30 -14.10
CA TYR A 27 -2.32 0.12 -13.30
C TYR A 27 -1.85 -1.05 -14.15
N PHE A 28 -1.12 -1.93 -13.50
CA PHE A 28 -0.70 -3.24 -13.99
C PHE A 28 -0.91 -4.29 -12.89
N THR A 29 -1.32 -5.50 -13.27
CA THR A 29 -1.03 -6.69 -12.46
C THR A 29 0.12 -7.42 -13.12
N VAL A 30 1.20 -7.63 -12.37
CA VAL A 30 2.44 -8.20 -12.91
C VAL A 30 2.82 -9.48 -12.17
N GLU A 31 3.20 -10.49 -12.93
CA GLU A 31 3.48 -11.84 -12.47
C GLU A 31 4.93 -12.25 -12.74
N TRP A 32 5.54 -12.94 -11.80
CA TRP A 32 6.86 -13.54 -11.97
C TRP A 32 7.09 -14.74 -11.05
N CYS A 33 8.04 -15.59 -11.43
CA CYS A 33 8.45 -16.71 -10.58
C CYS A 33 9.27 -16.19 -9.38
N PRO A 34 8.99 -16.60 -8.13
CA PRO A 34 9.75 -16.16 -6.95
C PRO A 34 11.26 -16.48 -7.03
N THR A 35 11.66 -17.50 -7.79
CA THR A 35 13.08 -17.84 -8.01
C THR A 35 13.79 -16.89 -8.96
N LYS A 36 13.04 -16.09 -9.73
CA LYS A 36 13.59 -15.08 -10.64
C LYS A 36 13.94 -13.79 -9.92
N SER A 37 13.09 -13.36 -8.98
CA SER A 37 13.30 -12.17 -8.16
C SER A 37 12.46 -12.29 -6.90
N SER A 38 13.06 -12.00 -5.74
CA SER A 38 12.31 -11.91 -4.50
C SER A 38 11.39 -10.69 -4.51
N TRP A 39 10.35 -10.71 -3.68
CA TRP A 39 9.51 -9.52 -3.49
C TRP A 39 10.31 -8.31 -2.99
N ALA A 40 11.25 -8.54 -2.07
CA ALA A 40 12.20 -7.54 -1.60
C ALA A 40 13.02 -6.91 -2.74
N ASP A 41 13.54 -7.73 -3.66
CA ASP A 41 14.30 -7.22 -4.83
C ASP A 41 13.38 -6.47 -5.81
N PHE A 42 12.15 -6.94 -6.00
CA PHE A 42 11.15 -6.22 -6.77
C PHE A 42 10.90 -4.81 -6.21
N ARG A 43 10.72 -4.67 -4.89
CA ARG A 43 10.49 -3.35 -4.27
C ARG A 43 11.76 -2.51 -4.20
N GLY A 44 12.86 -3.09 -3.76
CA GLY A 44 14.10 -2.37 -3.49
C GLY A 44 14.88 -1.98 -4.75
N LYS A 45 15.03 -2.90 -5.69
CA LYS A 45 15.92 -2.75 -6.86
C LYS A 45 15.18 -2.43 -8.14
N ILE A 46 14.04 -3.09 -8.38
CA ILE A 46 13.28 -2.90 -9.62
C ILE A 46 12.43 -1.64 -9.53
N LEU A 47 11.56 -1.54 -8.53
CA LEU A 47 10.72 -0.35 -8.29
C LEU A 47 11.56 0.81 -7.74
N GLY A 48 12.36 0.55 -6.70
CA GLY A 48 13.19 1.54 -6.02
C GLY A 48 12.59 2.04 -4.72
N ALA A 49 13.44 2.61 -3.86
CA ALA A 49 13.05 3.21 -2.57
C ALA A 49 11.90 4.22 -2.70
N THR A 50 11.11 4.35 -1.63
CA THR A 50 9.96 5.28 -1.58
C THR A 50 10.38 6.73 -1.81
N ASP A 51 11.54 7.13 -1.28
CA ASP A 51 12.23 8.36 -1.69
C ASP A 51 13.02 8.08 -2.98
N PRO A 52 12.61 8.65 -4.13
CA PRO A 52 13.32 8.42 -5.39
C PRO A 52 14.79 8.86 -5.36
N ALA A 53 15.17 9.80 -4.49
CA ALA A 53 16.55 10.28 -4.38
C ALA A 53 17.50 9.23 -3.78
N THR A 54 16.97 8.29 -2.99
CA THR A 54 17.74 7.19 -2.38
C THR A 54 17.58 5.87 -3.13
N ALA A 55 16.71 5.82 -4.14
CA ALA A 55 16.53 4.65 -5.00
C ALA A 55 17.77 4.40 -5.88
N GLU A 56 18.09 3.12 -6.08
CA GLU A 56 19.21 2.68 -6.91
C GLU A 56 19.08 3.18 -8.36
N VAL A 57 20.22 3.50 -8.98
CA VAL A 57 20.27 3.90 -10.39
C VAL A 57 19.75 2.74 -11.25
N GLY A 58 18.79 3.05 -12.13
CA GLY A 58 18.12 2.05 -12.98
C GLY A 58 16.79 1.53 -12.43
N ALA A 59 16.47 1.78 -11.15
CA ALA A 59 15.15 1.53 -10.59
C ALA A 59 14.09 2.44 -11.23
N VAL A 60 12.83 2.02 -11.25
CA VAL A 60 11.72 2.79 -11.87
C VAL A 60 11.59 4.17 -11.25
N ARG A 61 11.45 4.26 -9.92
CA ARG A 61 11.28 5.53 -9.21
C ARG A 61 12.47 6.47 -9.43
N ARG A 62 13.68 5.91 -9.42
CA ARG A 62 14.90 6.68 -9.70
C ARG A 62 14.90 7.22 -11.12
N THR A 63 14.54 6.41 -12.10
CA THR A 63 14.46 6.82 -13.51
C THR A 63 13.39 7.89 -13.73
N VAL A 64 12.25 7.78 -13.03
CA VAL A 64 11.20 8.82 -13.06
C VAL A 64 11.71 10.13 -12.47
N LEU A 65 12.48 10.10 -11.37
CA LEU A 65 13.13 11.29 -10.81
C LEU A 65 14.14 11.90 -11.78
N ASP A 66 15.07 11.10 -12.28
CA ASP A 66 16.19 11.58 -13.10
C ASP A 66 15.72 12.15 -14.45
N LYS A 67 14.58 11.68 -14.97
CA LYS A 67 14.06 12.06 -16.29
C LYS A 67 12.68 12.72 -16.26
N TYR A 68 12.25 13.27 -15.13
CA TYR A 68 10.86 13.71 -14.93
C TYR A 68 10.36 14.67 -16.03
N GLU A 69 11.17 15.65 -16.44
CA GLU A 69 10.81 16.61 -17.51
C GLU A 69 10.68 15.91 -18.88
N GLU A 70 11.63 15.03 -19.22
CA GLU A 70 11.60 14.25 -20.45
C GLU A 70 10.39 13.32 -20.50
N LEU A 71 10.00 12.78 -19.35
CA LEU A 71 8.83 11.92 -19.17
C LEU A 71 7.51 12.70 -19.12
N GLY A 72 7.56 14.03 -19.11
CA GLY A 72 6.40 14.93 -19.18
C GLY A 72 5.77 15.26 -17.83
N LEU A 73 6.48 15.05 -16.72
CA LEU A 73 6.03 15.48 -15.39
C LEU A 73 6.25 17.00 -15.23
N THR A 74 5.32 17.66 -14.55
CA THR A 74 5.36 19.11 -14.31
C THR A 74 6.15 19.52 -13.07
N SER A 75 6.54 18.57 -12.25
CA SER A 75 7.26 18.79 -11.00
C SER A 75 8.20 17.64 -10.71
N GLN A 76 9.33 17.95 -10.09
CA GLN A 76 10.28 16.95 -9.65
C GLN A 76 9.63 15.99 -8.64
N PRO A 77 9.79 14.66 -8.81
CA PRO A 77 9.32 13.66 -7.85
C PRO A 77 9.88 13.86 -6.44
N ASN A 78 9.08 13.48 -5.44
CA ASN A 78 9.44 13.50 -4.02
C ASN A 78 8.87 12.25 -3.32
N VAL A 79 9.01 12.13 -2.00
CA VAL A 79 8.52 10.97 -1.23
C VAL A 79 7.02 10.69 -1.43
N GLY A 80 6.17 11.73 -1.47
CA GLY A 80 4.73 11.58 -1.67
C GLY A 80 4.37 11.33 -3.13
N ASP A 81 4.98 12.10 -4.03
CA ASP A 81 4.82 12.05 -5.48
C ASP A 81 6.03 11.35 -6.12
N ASN A 82 6.17 10.05 -5.85
CA ASN A 82 7.33 9.24 -6.22
C ASN A 82 7.15 8.42 -7.52
N GLY A 83 6.27 8.87 -8.42
CA GLY A 83 6.00 8.21 -9.69
C GLY A 83 5.10 6.96 -9.60
N VAL A 84 5.57 5.89 -8.97
CA VAL A 84 4.96 4.55 -9.06
C VAL A 84 4.75 3.91 -7.68
N HIS A 85 3.56 3.35 -7.48
CA HIS A 85 3.20 2.47 -6.37
C HIS A 85 3.34 0.99 -6.76
N ALA A 86 3.73 0.14 -5.83
CA ALA A 86 3.55 -1.30 -5.95
C ALA A 86 3.23 -1.91 -4.57
N SER A 87 2.46 -3.00 -4.57
CA SER A 87 2.12 -3.78 -3.38
C SER A 87 3.36 -4.18 -2.57
N ALA A 88 3.28 -4.12 -1.24
CA ALA A 88 4.41 -4.41 -0.37
C ALA A 88 4.59 -5.91 -0.02
N SER A 89 3.57 -6.73 -0.28
CA SER A 89 3.57 -8.19 -0.11
C SER A 89 2.53 -8.86 -1.02
N PRO A 90 2.58 -10.21 -1.18
CA PRO A 90 1.51 -10.96 -1.84
C PRO A 90 0.13 -10.72 -1.23
N PHE A 91 0.05 -10.56 0.11
CA PHE A 91 -1.20 -10.30 0.81
C PHE A 91 -1.76 -8.91 0.53
N GLU A 92 -0.91 -7.89 0.57
CA GLU A 92 -1.32 -6.53 0.18
C GLU A 92 -1.70 -6.46 -1.29
N ALA A 93 -1.01 -7.22 -2.16
CA ALA A 93 -1.37 -7.30 -3.56
C ALA A 93 -2.77 -7.90 -3.77
N LEU A 94 -3.13 -8.94 -2.98
CA LEU A 94 -4.51 -9.44 -2.93
C LEU A 94 -5.47 -8.35 -2.47
N ALA A 95 -5.23 -7.71 -1.32
CA ALA A 95 -6.09 -6.66 -0.78
C ALA A 95 -6.31 -5.52 -1.79
N GLU A 96 -5.25 -5.12 -2.50
CA GLU A 96 -5.29 -4.13 -3.55
C GLU A 96 -6.10 -4.59 -4.77
N ARG A 97 -5.94 -5.83 -5.24
CA ARG A 97 -6.75 -6.33 -6.38
C ARG A 97 -8.22 -6.46 -6.02
N LEU A 98 -8.56 -6.88 -4.80
CA LEU A 98 -9.94 -6.90 -4.30
C LEU A 98 -10.54 -5.49 -4.32
N ASN A 99 -9.78 -4.50 -3.83
CA ASN A 99 -10.22 -3.11 -3.76
C ASN A 99 -10.29 -2.42 -5.13
N TRP A 100 -9.15 -2.34 -5.84
CA TRP A 100 -9.01 -1.54 -7.06
C TRP A 100 -9.64 -2.19 -8.29
N LEU A 101 -9.68 -3.52 -8.35
CA LEU A 101 -10.13 -4.24 -9.55
C LEU A 101 -11.45 -4.98 -9.35
N GLY A 102 -12.03 -4.93 -8.15
CA GLY A 102 -13.24 -5.68 -7.80
C GLY A 102 -13.05 -7.20 -7.96
N ALA A 103 -11.81 -7.69 -7.84
CA ALA A 103 -11.53 -9.11 -7.90
C ALA A 103 -12.29 -9.84 -6.79
N LYS A 104 -12.67 -11.10 -7.03
CA LYS A 104 -13.22 -11.97 -5.99
C LYS A 104 -12.10 -12.75 -5.34
N LEU A 105 -12.19 -12.95 -4.03
CA LEU A 105 -11.19 -13.68 -3.26
C LEU A 105 -10.93 -15.09 -3.84
N GLU A 106 -11.98 -15.77 -4.24
CA GLU A 106 -11.93 -17.15 -4.75
C GLU A 106 -11.38 -17.25 -6.18
N ASP A 107 -11.48 -16.16 -6.96
CA ASP A 107 -10.98 -16.09 -8.33
C ASP A 107 -9.52 -15.58 -8.39
N ASP A 108 -9.04 -14.98 -7.30
CA ASP A 108 -7.66 -14.51 -7.16
C ASP A 108 -6.73 -15.68 -6.80
N ALA A 109 -5.61 -15.82 -7.50
CA ALA A 109 -4.69 -16.94 -7.28
C ALA A 109 -4.15 -17.01 -5.84
N PHE A 110 -3.77 -15.87 -5.25
CA PHE A 110 -3.28 -15.85 -3.87
C PHE A 110 -4.44 -15.99 -2.88
N GLY A 111 -5.58 -15.37 -3.16
CA GLY A 111 -6.81 -15.52 -2.37
C GLY A 111 -7.28 -16.98 -2.25
N ALA A 112 -7.33 -17.70 -3.38
CA ALA A 112 -7.63 -19.12 -3.44
C ALA A 112 -6.59 -19.96 -2.68
N ALA A 113 -5.31 -19.62 -2.77
CA ALA A 113 -4.25 -20.29 -2.02
C ALA A 113 -4.39 -20.09 -0.50
N MET A 114 -4.78 -18.90 -0.04
CA MET A 114 -5.07 -18.65 1.38
C MET A 114 -6.24 -19.48 1.90
N LEU A 115 -7.30 -19.62 1.10
CA LEU A 115 -8.44 -20.48 1.43
C LEU A 115 -8.02 -21.96 1.49
N ALA A 116 -7.21 -22.43 0.53
CA ALA A 116 -6.66 -23.79 0.52
C ALA A 116 -5.73 -24.06 1.71
N ALA A 117 -5.00 -23.04 2.16
CA ALA A 117 -4.18 -23.10 3.38
C ALA A 117 -5.02 -23.15 4.67
N GLY A 118 -6.35 -23.14 4.58
CA GLY A 118 -7.27 -23.28 5.70
C GLY A 118 -7.62 -21.96 6.40
N ILE A 119 -7.20 -20.81 5.86
CA ILE A 119 -7.49 -19.50 6.45
C ILE A 119 -8.94 -19.13 6.12
N PRO A 120 -9.82 -18.90 7.12
CA PRO A 120 -11.22 -18.58 6.86
C PRO A 120 -11.37 -17.29 6.05
N LYS A 121 -12.34 -17.27 5.12
CA LYS A 121 -12.66 -16.09 4.31
C LYS A 121 -12.84 -14.83 5.16
N ASP A 122 -13.59 -14.89 6.25
CA ASP A 122 -13.86 -13.74 7.11
C ASP A 122 -12.57 -13.21 7.75
N THR A 123 -11.65 -14.10 8.12
CA THR A 123 -10.31 -13.74 8.61
C THR A 123 -9.52 -13.00 7.54
N ILE A 124 -9.45 -13.56 6.32
CA ILE A 124 -8.76 -12.92 5.18
C ILE A 124 -9.32 -11.52 4.90
N MET A 125 -10.65 -11.38 4.88
CA MET A 125 -11.30 -10.10 4.62
C MET A 125 -11.04 -9.08 5.73
N ALA A 126 -11.07 -9.49 7.00
CA ALA A 126 -10.74 -8.62 8.13
C ALA A 126 -9.27 -8.14 8.08
N TRP A 127 -8.38 -9.03 7.64
CA TRP A 127 -6.96 -8.75 7.47
C TRP A 127 -6.65 -7.69 6.40
N THR A 128 -7.51 -7.50 5.39
CA THR A 128 -7.34 -6.44 4.37
C THR A 128 -7.33 -5.02 4.93
N LYS A 129 -7.71 -4.84 6.20
CA LYS A 129 -7.73 -3.55 6.91
C LYS A 129 -6.50 -3.33 7.79
N ASP A 130 -5.48 -4.16 7.64
CA ASP A 130 -4.23 -4.13 8.40
C ASP A 130 -4.44 -4.13 9.93
N PRO A 131 -5.09 -5.18 10.48
CA PRO A 131 -5.30 -5.27 11.92
C PRO A 131 -3.98 -5.48 12.66
N GLN A 132 -3.98 -5.10 13.94
CA GLN A 132 -2.91 -5.49 14.85
C GLN A 132 -3.11 -6.96 15.27
N VAL A 133 -2.13 -7.81 15.02
CA VAL A 133 -2.15 -9.24 15.37
C VAL A 133 -1.03 -9.57 16.35
N GLU A 134 -1.22 -10.61 17.15
CA GLU A 134 -0.20 -11.14 18.04
C GLU A 134 0.51 -12.32 17.35
N PHE A 135 1.82 -12.25 17.23
CA PHE A 135 2.63 -13.28 16.59
C PHE A 135 3.99 -13.38 17.29
N GLU A 136 4.38 -14.58 17.70
CA GLU A 136 5.66 -14.86 18.38
C GLU A 136 5.94 -13.99 19.62
N GLY A 137 4.89 -13.59 20.34
CA GLY A 137 4.98 -12.78 21.56
C GLY A 137 5.06 -11.27 21.31
N GLU A 138 4.97 -10.84 20.06
CA GLU A 138 4.91 -9.43 19.69
C GLU A 138 3.56 -9.08 19.06
N LYS A 139 3.10 -7.84 19.30
CA LYS A 139 1.90 -7.29 18.67
C LYS A 139 2.31 -6.28 17.60
N GLY A 140 1.83 -6.46 16.37
CA GLY A 140 2.19 -5.59 15.26
C GLY A 140 1.16 -5.58 14.14
N SER A 141 1.38 -4.71 13.14
CA SER A 141 0.61 -4.69 11.90
C SER A 141 0.75 -6.02 11.17
N LEU A 142 -0.37 -6.52 10.64
CA LEU A 142 -0.34 -7.71 9.81
C LEU A 142 0.43 -7.46 8.50
N PHE A 143 0.25 -6.29 7.89
CA PHE A 143 0.96 -5.94 6.65
C PHE A 143 2.47 -5.92 6.90
N ASP A 144 2.93 -5.27 7.98
CA ASP A 144 4.35 -5.25 8.36
C ASP A 144 4.90 -6.67 8.57
N LEU A 145 4.11 -7.58 9.17
CA LEU A 145 4.53 -8.97 9.37
C LEU A 145 4.68 -9.74 8.04
N LEU A 146 3.98 -9.36 6.99
CA LEU A 146 3.96 -10.05 5.70
C LEU A 146 4.78 -9.35 4.60
N GLU A 147 5.27 -8.15 4.88
CA GLU A 147 6.06 -7.31 3.97
C GLU A 147 7.31 -8.03 3.43
N ASP A 148 7.64 -7.80 2.15
CA ASP A 148 8.83 -8.30 1.47
C ASP A 148 8.97 -9.83 1.34
N LEU A 149 7.99 -10.59 1.84
CA LEU A 149 7.95 -12.04 1.69
C LEU A 149 7.56 -12.45 0.27
N ASN A 150 8.19 -13.51 -0.21
CA ASN A 150 7.70 -14.22 -1.39
C ASN A 150 6.40 -14.95 -1.07
N VAL A 151 5.67 -15.32 -2.12
CA VAL A 151 4.34 -15.91 -2.01
C VAL A 151 4.25 -17.13 -1.09
N ASP A 152 5.22 -18.05 -1.14
CA ASP A 152 5.24 -19.25 -0.29
C ASP A 152 5.48 -18.90 1.19
N ASP A 153 6.46 -18.02 1.46
CA ASP A 153 6.78 -17.57 2.83
C ASP A 153 5.64 -16.73 3.43
N CYS A 154 5.02 -15.89 2.62
CA CYS A 154 3.86 -15.07 2.98
C CYS A 154 2.68 -15.97 3.37
N LEU A 155 2.36 -16.97 2.54
CA LEU A 155 1.28 -17.91 2.80
C LEU A 155 1.56 -18.77 4.04
N ALA A 156 2.79 -19.27 4.20
CA ALA A 156 3.20 -20.04 5.38
C ALA A 156 3.13 -19.21 6.67
N LYS A 157 3.57 -17.95 6.63
CA LYS A 157 3.48 -17.06 7.80
C LYS A 157 2.03 -16.69 8.12
N ALA A 158 1.22 -16.39 7.11
CA ALA A 158 -0.22 -16.16 7.26
C ALA A 158 -0.94 -17.36 7.89
N GLN A 159 -0.64 -18.59 7.45
CA GLN A 159 -1.20 -19.81 8.02
C GLN A 159 -0.85 -19.97 9.52
N LYS A 160 0.41 -19.69 9.89
CA LYS A 160 0.85 -19.70 11.29
C LYS A 160 0.14 -18.63 12.14
N ILE A 161 0.00 -17.42 11.63
CA ILE A 161 -0.72 -16.32 12.31
C ILE A 161 -2.19 -16.72 12.53
N ALA A 162 -2.83 -17.38 11.56
CA ALA A 162 -4.20 -17.86 11.70
C ALA A 162 -4.35 -19.08 12.63
N GLY A 163 -3.25 -19.77 12.98
CA GLY A 163 -3.31 -21.00 13.78
C GLY A 163 -4.02 -22.16 13.08
N VAL A 164 -3.96 -22.20 11.74
CA VAL A 164 -4.66 -23.21 10.92
C VAL A 164 -3.67 -24.13 10.20
N THR A 165 -4.20 -25.17 9.57
CA THR A 165 -3.44 -26.08 8.71
C THR A 165 -4.22 -26.31 7.42
N GLY A 166 -3.51 -26.65 6.35
CA GLY A 166 -4.06 -26.79 5.01
C GLY A 166 -2.94 -26.82 3.99
N ASP A 167 -3.31 -27.05 2.73
CA ASP A 167 -2.34 -27.22 1.65
C ASP A 167 -1.79 -25.85 1.22
N ILE A 168 -0.47 -25.72 1.30
CA ILE A 168 0.27 -24.57 0.76
C ILE A 168 0.74 -24.98 -0.63
N GLY A 169 0.01 -24.52 -1.65
CA GLY A 169 0.37 -24.72 -3.05
C GLY A 169 1.40 -23.68 -3.52
N ALA A 170 2.13 -24.02 -4.58
CA ALA A 170 3.00 -23.06 -5.24
C ALA A 170 2.16 -22.10 -6.11
N CYS A 171 2.47 -20.81 -6.04
CA CYS A 171 1.96 -19.80 -6.96
C CYS A 171 3.07 -18.85 -7.42
N ALA A 172 2.81 -18.06 -8.45
CA ALA A 172 3.72 -16.99 -8.85
C ALA A 172 3.58 -15.79 -7.90
N ASN A 173 4.64 -15.00 -7.76
CA ASN A 173 4.48 -13.66 -7.22
C ASN A 173 3.60 -12.86 -8.18
N MET A 174 2.60 -12.15 -7.65
CA MET A 174 1.72 -11.28 -8.44
C MET A 174 1.50 -9.96 -7.69
N ALA A 175 2.07 -8.87 -8.18
CA ALA A 175 1.90 -7.54 -7.60
C ALA A 175 0.85 -6.72 -8.35
N PHE A 176 0.16 -5.84 -7.62
CA PHE A 176 -0.58 -4.72 -8.18
C PHE A 176 0.32 -3.48 -8.18
N VAL A 177 0.44 -2.85 -9.33
CA VAL A 177 1.32 -1.68 -9.54
C VAL A 177 0.46 -0.60 -10.16
N PHE A 178 0.64 0.66 -9.74
CA PHE A 178 0.06 1.76 -10.48
C PHE A 178 0.96 2.98 -10.53
N ILE A 179 0.90 3.68 -11.66
CA ILE A 179 1.49 5.00 -11.83
C ILE A 179 0.56 6.00 -11.13
N LYS A 180 1.14 6.78 -10.21
CA LYS A 180 0.42 7.78 -9.42
C LYS A 180 -0.08 8.94 -10.31
N PRO A 181 -1.16 9.65 -9.94
CA PRO A 181 -1.78 10.66 -10.79
C PRO A 181 -0.85 11.75 -11.35
N HIS A 182 0.15 12.18 -10.57
CA HIS A 182 1.11 13.20 -11.03
C HIS A 182 2.06 12.71 -12.13
N ALA A 183 2.19 11.40 -12.32
CA ALA A 183 3.14 10.77 -13.23
C ALA A 183 2.46 9.99 -14.37
N VAL A 184 1.13 10.02 -14.49
CA VAL A 184 0.43 9.35 -15.59
C VAL A 184 0.69 10.09 -16.90
N THR A 185 1.67 9.60 -17.65
CA THR A 185 1.97 10.02 -19.02
C THR A 185 2.24 8.79 -19.88
N PRO A 186 2.05 8.86 -21.22
CA PRO A 186 2.39 7.74 -22.11
C PRO A 186 3.85 7.26 -21.94
N LYS A 187 4.78 8.19 -21.72
CA LYS A 187 6.20 7.88 -21.54
C LYS A 187 6.49 7.13 -20.23
N VAL A 188 5.80 7.46 -19.14
CA VAL A 188 5.95 6.72 -17.87
C VAL A 188 5.31 5.33 -17.99
N VAL A 189 4.17 5.20 -18.68
CA VAL A 189 3.55 3.90 -18.99
C VAL A 189 4.54 3.02 -19.76
N GLU A 190 5.13 3.54 -20.84
CA GLU A 190 6.15 2.83 -21.62
C GLU A 190 7.39 2.47 -20.79
N LEU A 191 7.89 3.39 -19.96
CA LEU A 191 9.03 3.14 -19.06
C LEU A 191 8.75 1.96 -18.12
N VAL A 192 7.59 1.94 -17.48
CA VAL A 192 7.21 0.88 -16.53
C VAL A 192 7.06 -0.46 -17.25
N LYS A 193 6.40 -0.48 -18.41
CA LYS A 193 6.25 -1.69 -19.24
C LYS A 193 7.59 -2.24 -19.70
N ALA A 194 8.47 -1.37 -20.21
CA ALA A 194 9.81 -1.73 -20.65
C ALA A 194 10.63 -2.31 -19.49
N LYS A 195 10.52 -1.73 -18.28
CA LYS A 195 11.21 -2.27 -17.11
C LYS A 195 10.72 -3.67 -16.76
N PHE A 196 9.40 -3.92 -16.80
CA PHE A 196 8.86 -5.26 -16.54
C PHE A 196 9.30 -6.28 -17.58
N GLU A 197 9.32 -5.92 -18.86
CA GLU A 197 9.84 -6.77 -19.92
C GLU A 197 11.35 -7.06 -19.75
N GLU A 198 12.15 -6.05 -19.43
CA GLU A 198 13.60 -6.14 -19.21
C GLU A 198 13.93 -7.15 -18.11
N VAL A 199 13.21 -7.12 -16.99
CA VAL A 199 13.36 -8.08 -15.88
C VAL A 199 12.56 -9.37 -16.12
N GLY A 200 11.88 -9.47 -17.27
CA GLY A 200 11.03 -10.55 -17.74
C GLY A 200 9.91 -10.95 -16.78
N PHE A 201 9.20 -9.96 -16.26
CA PHE A 201 7.90 -10.12 -15.62
C PHE A 201 6.81 -10.13 -16.69
N THR A 202 5.70 -10.80 -16.42
CA THR A 202 4.54 -10.86 -17.31
C THR A 202 3.49 -9.86 -16.85
N ILE A 203 3.03 -8.98 -17.73
CA ILE A 203 1.88 -8.12 -17.46
C ILE A 203 0.61 -8.94 -17.72
N ALA A 204 -0.09 -9.34 -16.66
CA ALA A 204 -1.31 -10.12 -16.74
C ALA A 204 -2.55 -9.25 -17.04
N LYS A 205 -2.57 -8.01 -16.54
CA LYS A 205 -3.63 -7.03 -16.79
C LYS A 205 -3.05 -5.63 -16.77
N GLU A 206 -3.65 -4.75 -17.57
CA GLU A 206 -3.32 -3.33 -17.67
C GLU A 206 -4.61 -2.53 -17.83
N GLY A 207 -4.66 -1.33 -17.26
CA GLY A 207 -5.79 -0.43 -17.46
C GLY A 207 -5.62 0.90 -16.75
N SER A 208 -6.68 1.71 -16.78
CA SER A 208 -6.70 3.01 -16.09
C SER A 208 -7.98 3.18 -15.28
N ILE A 209 -7.90 3.91 -14.18
CA ILE A 209 -9.04 4.25 -13.31
C ILE A 209 -9.02 5.75 -13.08
N ASN A 210 -10.13 6.44 -13.40
CA ASN A 210 -10.23 7.90 -13.27
C ASN A 210 -10.60 8.32 -11.84
N GLY A 211 -10.35 9.58 -11.51
CA GLY A 211 -10.57 10.12 -10.17
C GLY A 211 -12.02 10.05 -9.70
N ALA A 212 -12.99 10.20 -10.60
CA ALA A 212 -14.42 10.10 -10.27
C ALA A 212 -14.79 8.69 -9.79
N THR A 213 -14.26 7.63 -10.43
CA THR A 213 -14.43 6.24 -9.97
C THR A 213 -13.70 6.03 -8.64
N ILE A 214 -12.47 6.52 -8.51
CA ILE A 214 -11.69 6.40 -7.27
C ILE A 214 -12.44 7.02 -6.08
N GLU A 215 -13.05 8.19 -6.28
CA GLU A 215 -13.85 8.87 -5.27
C GLU A 215 -15.12 8.10 -4.94
N LYS A 216 -15.92 7.75 -5.96
CA LYS A 216 -17.21 7.09 -5.79
C LYS A 216 -17.06 5.75 -5.06
N ASP A 217 -16.05 4.96 -5.42
CA ASP A 217 -15.85 3.62 -4.89
C ASP A 217 -14.86 3.61 -3.70
N MET A 218 -14.44 4.79 -3.22
CA MET A 218 -13.55 4.98 -2.08
C MET A 218 -12.22 4.21 -2.19
N LEU A 219 -11.68 4.07 -3.40
CA LEU A 219 -10.56 3.16 -3.68
C LEU A 219 -9.28 3.59 -2.95
N VAL A 220 -8.96 4.88 -2.96
CA VAL A 220 -7.77 5.41 -2.27
C VAL A 220 -7.95 5.39 -0.75
N ASP A 221 -9.17 5.62 -0.27
CA ASP A 221 -9.52 5.56 1.15
C ASP A 221 -9.36 4.14 1.70
N ASN A 222 -9.83 3.13 0.95
CA ASN A 222 -9.68 1.72 1.30
C ASN A 222 -8.24 1.23 1.20
N HIS A 223 -7.48 1.69 0.20
CA HIS A 223 -6.07 1.35 0.05
C HIS A 223 -5.23 1.90 1.21
N TYR A 224 -5.54 3.13 1.66
CA TYR A 224 -4.88 3.76 2.81
C TYR A 224 -5.73 3.72 4.08
N TYR A 225 -6.50 2.63 4.28
CA TYR A 225 -7.53 2.56 5.32
C TYR A 225 -7.04 2.94 6.72
N ALA A 226 -5.86 2.46 7.13
CA ALA A 226 -5.31 2.72 8.46
C ALA A 226 -5.15 4.23 8.77
N ILE A 227 -4.76 5.04 7.78
CA ILE A 227 -4.61 6.49 7.93
C ILE A 227 -5.92 7.24 7.63
N ALA A 228 -6.72 6.75 6.67
CA ALA A 228 -8.03 7.30 6.31
C ALA A 228 -9.02 7.21 7.48
N ASN A 229 -9.08 6.03 8.11
CA ASN A 229 -9.92 5.76 9.28
C ASN A 229 -9.58 6.70 10.44
N LYS A 230 -8.28 6.88 10.73
CA LYS A 230 -7.82 7.81 11.78
C LYS A 230 -8.08 9.29 11.45
N ALA A 231 -8.18 9.64 10.16
CA ALA A 231 -8.44 11.01 9.74
C ALA A 231 -9.95 11.36 9.74
N SER A 232 -10.83 10.38 9.52
CA SER A 232 -12.24 10.67 9.18
C SER A 232 -13.29 9.84 9.93
N LEU A 233 -12.93 8.72 10.55
CA LEU A 233 -13.89 7.77 11.14
C LEU A 233 -13.67 7.56 12.64
N SER A 234 -12.43 7.34 13.07
CA SER A 234 -12.10 7.14 14.47
C SER A 234 -12.21 8.43 15.27
N LYS A 235 -12.75 8.32 16.47
CA LYS A 235 -12.75 9.39 17.47
C LYS A 235 -11.38 9.48 18.15
N PRO A 236 -10.99 10.65 18.68
CA PRO A 236 -9.72 10.81 19.40
C PRO A 236 -9.51 9.79 20.53
N ASN A 237 -10.55 9.48 21.30
CA ASN A 237 -10.47 8.49 22.39
C ASN A 237 -10.34 7.03 21.91
N GLU A 238 -10.50 6.76 20.62
CA GLU A 238 -10.30 5.44 20.00
C GLU A 238 -8.89 5.28 19.41
N LEU A 239 -8.10 6.36 19.39
CA LEU A 239 -6.73 6.35 18.89
C LEU A 239 -5.77 5.78 19.93
N ASN A 240 -4.76 5.05 19.46
CA ASN A 240 -3.66 4.55 20.28
C ASN A 240 -2.31 5.04 19.72
N PRO A 241 -1.92 6.31 19.93
CA PRO A 241 -0.65 6.83 19.45
C PRO A 241 0.52 6.11 20.15
N PRO A 242 1.65 5.88 19.45
CA PRO A 242 2.83 5.28 20.07
C PRO A 242 3.41 6.19 21.16
N ALA A 243 4.12 5.61 22.13
CA ALA A 243 4.67 6.33 23.28
C ALA A 243 5.50 7.57 22.89
N LYS A 244 6.26 7.48 21.79
CA LYS A 244 7.01 8.62 21.24
C LYS A 244 6.10 9.78 20.84
N ALA A 245 4.99 9.50 20.15
CA ALA A 245 4.04 10.52 19.72
C ALA A 245 3.30 11.14 20.91
N LEU A 246 3.00 10.36 21.96
CA LEU A 246 2.43 10.86 23.21
C LEU A 246 3.39 11.84 23.92
N ALA A 247 4.69 11.50 23.96
CA ALA A 247 5.72 12.36 24.54
C ALA A 247 5.92 13.65 23.72
N GLU A 248 5.91 13.55 22.38
CA GLU A 248 5.94 14.71 21.50
C GLU A 248 4.71 15.60 21.69
N PHE A 249 3.53 14.99 21.91
CA PHE A 249 2.30 15.72 22.23
C PHE A 249 2.44 16.51 23.53
N GLU A 250 2.82 15.85 24.61
CA GLU A 250 2.99 16.50 25.90
C GLU A 250 4.03 17.63 25.84
N SER A 251 5.16 17.41 25.17
CA SER A 251 6.18 18.43 24.97
C SER A 251 5.67 19.64 24.18
N LYS A 252 4.80 19.42 23.19
CA LYS A 252 4.29 20.47 22.31
C LYS A 252 3.20 21.32 22.96
N TRP A 253 2.30 20.68 23.70
CA TRP A 253 1.07 21.31 24.22
C TRP A 253 1.08 21.55 25.73
N GLY A 254 2.01 20.93 26.48
CA GLY A 254 2.10 21.08 27.93
C GLY A 254 1.02 20.34 28.72
N LEU A 255 0.29 19.42 28.08
CA LEU A 255 -0.63 18.49 28.72
C LEU A 255 -0.56 17.11 28.05
N THR A 256 -0.89 16.07 28.81
CA THR A 256 -0.90 14.71 28.28
C THR A 256 -2.10 14.50 27.35
N TRP A 257 -2.01 13.50 26.46
CA TRP A 257 -3.14 13.09 25.62
C TRP A 257 -4.36 12.67 26.46
N ALA A 258 -4.14 11.97 27.57
CA ALA A 258 -5.19 11.55 28.48
C ALA A 258 -5.91 12.75 29.11
N GLN A 259 -5.16 13.76 29.55
CA GLN A 259 -5.73 15.02 30.05
C GLN A 259 -6.53 15.74 28.95
N ALA A 260 -6.02 15.77 27.72
CA ALA A 260 -6.69 16.42 26.61
C ALA A 260 -8.05 15.78 26.29
N LEU A 261 -8.13 14.44 26.39
CA LEU A 261 -9.38 13.70 26.26
C LEU A 261 -10.34 13.97 27.42
N GLU A 262 -9.85 13.96 28.67
CA GLU A 262 -10.65 14.23 29.87
C GLU A 262 -11.24 15.65 29.85
N ASP A 263 -10.45 16.63 29.43
CA ASP A 263 -10.83 18.04 29.35
C ASP A 263 -11.70 18.36 28.11
N GLY A 264 -11.94 17.39 27.21
CA GLY A 264 -12.71 17.58 25.99
C GLY A 264 -12.06 18.53 24.97
N LEU A 265 -10.72 18.56 24.94
CA LEU A 265 -9.92 19.44 24.07
C LEU A 265 -9.63 18.81 22.70
N VAL A 266 -9.91 17.52 22.53
CA VAL A 266 -9.73 16.73 21.31
C VAL A 266 -11.00 15.96 20.98
#